data_AF-A0A948GRD4-F1
#
_entry.id   AF-A0A948GRD4-F1
#
_cell.length_a   1.000
_cell.length_b   1.000
_cell.length_c   1.000
_cell.angle_alpha   90.00
_cell.angle_beta   90.00
_cell.angle_gamma   90.00
#
_symmetry.space_group_name_H-M   'P 1'
#
loop_
_entity.id
_entity.type
_entity.pdbx_description
1 polymer ?
#
loop_
_entity_poly.entity_id
_entity_poly.type
_entity_poly.pdbx_seq_one_letter_code
_entity_poly.pdbx_strand_id
1 'polypeptide(L)'
;MQLPESGLVTAALVILACTVAAGAATAYFRLADKNTPFDIGLLHGGAGVSATVLLLVAILTGNGAEPNTRPALGLLALTIGGGVTLYYLIRRKGLLPRSVVFMHGGLALAAVYTLLFGPPF
;
A
#
# COMPACT_ATOMS: atom_id res chain seq x y z
N MET A 1 -17.92 2.48 8.89
CA MET A 1 -17.28 1.78 7.76
C MET A 1 -18.24 1.83 6.60
N GLN A 2 -17.92 2.56 5.52
CA GLN A 2 -18.68 2.48 4.28
C GLN A 2 -18.29 1.18 3.57
N LEU A 3 -19.27 0.36 3.22
CA LEU A 3 -19.04 -0.87 2.48
C LEU A 3 -19.15 -0.56 0.97
N PRO A 4 -18.18 -0.98 0.14
CA PRO A 4 -18.24 -0.72 -1.29
C PRO A 4 -19.36 -1.50 -1.96
N GLU A 5 -20.14 -0.82 -2.81
CA GLU A 5 -21.23 -1.43 -3.58
C GLU A 5 -20.73 -2.12 -4.87
N SER A 6 -19.48 -1.88 -5.28
CA SER A 6 -18.90 -2.45 -6.49
C SER A 6 -17.90 -3.57 -6.19
N GLY A 7 -18.03 -4.69 -6.90
CA GLY A 7 -17.11 -5.83 -6.75
C GLY A 7 -15.65 -5.48 -7.06
N LEU A 8 -15.41 -4.49 -7.94
CA LEU A 8 -14.07 -3.99 -8.26
C LEU A 8 -13.42 -3.27 -7.07
N VAL A 9 -14.17 -2.40 -6.37
CA VAL A 9 -13.67 -1.74 -5.17
C VAL A 9 -13.47 -2.79 -4.07
N THR A 10 -14.41 -3.70 -3.86
CA THR A 10 -14.24 -4.79 -2.87
C THR A 10 -12.97 -5.59 -3.13
N ALA A 11 -12.71 -5.99 -4.37
CA ALA A 11 -11.48 -6.70 -4.73
C ALA A 11 -10.23 -5.86 -4.45
N ALA A 12 -10.23 -4.58 -4.83
CA ALA A 12 -9.13 -3.67 -4.54
C ALA A 12 -8.86 -3.56 -3.04
N LEU A 13 -9.90 -3.45 -2.21
CA LEU A 13 -9.76 -3.35 -0.75
C LEU A 13 -9.25 -4.62 -0.11
N VAL A 14 -9.72 -5.78 -0.55
CA VAL A 14 -9.23 -7.08 -0.05
C VAL A 14 -7.75 -7.24 -0.39
N ILE A 15 -7.36 -6.98 -1.64
CA ILE A 15 -5.96 -7.06 -2.06
C ILE A 15 -5.12 -6.04 -1.28
N LEU A 16 -5.61 -4.82 -1.07
CA LEU A 16 -4.91 -3.79 -0.30
C LEU A 16 -4.73 -4.20 1.17
N ALA A 17 -5.75 -4.78 1.80
CA ALA A 17 -5.68 -5.26 3.18
C ALA A 17 -4.65 -6.39 3.33
N CYS A 18 -4.70 -7.39 2.44
CA CYS A 18 -3.71 -8.47 2.39
C CYS A 18 -2.30 -7.93 2.13
N THR A 19 -2.19 -6.94 1.24
CA THR A 19 -0.94 -6.25 0.95
C THR A 19 -0.39 -5.61 2.21
N VAL A 20 -1.15 -4.75 2.91
CA VAL A 20 -0.68 -4.08 4.13
C VAL A 20 -0.26 -5.07 5.21
N ALA A 21 -1.01 -6.16 5.40
CA ALA A 21 -0.64 -7.21 6.34
C ALA A 21 0.69 -7.89 5.97
N ALA A 22 0.87 -8.26 4.69
CA ALA A 22 2.12 -8.84 4.19
C ALA A 22 3.30 -7.84 4.33
N GLY A 23 3.06 -6.56 4.04
CA GLY A 23 4.03 -5.49 4.21
C GLY A 23 4.48 -5.35 5.66
N ALA A 24 3.54 -5.32 6.60
CA ALA A 24 3.82 -5.28 8.04
C ALA A 24 4.64 -6.50 8.49
N ALA A 25 4.28 -7.71 8.03
CA ALA A 25 5.04 -8.92 8.32
C ALA A 25 6.47 -8.83 7.77
N THR A 26 6.65 -8.38 6.52
CA THR A 26 8.00 -8.22 5.95
C THR A 26 8.83 -7.17 6.69
N ALA A 27 8.23 -6.05 7.07
CA ALA A 27 8.87 -5.02 7.86
C ALA A 27 9.29 -5.55 9.24
N TYR A 28 8.41 -6.28 9.93
CA TYR A 28 8.72 -6.90 11.22
C TYR A 28 9.94 -7.83 11.14
N PHE A 29 9.93 -8.79 10.20
CA PHE A 29 11.05 -9.72 10.06
C PHE A 29 12.35 -8.99 9.74
N ARG A 30 12.29 -8.03 8.82
CA ARG A 30 13.46 -7.27 8.39
C ARG A 30 14.02 -6.34 9.48
N LEU A 31 13.16 -5.77 10.32
CA LEU A 31 13.58 -4.98 11.49
C LEU A 31 14.11 -5.85 12.62
N ALA A 32 13.69 -7.12 12.70
CA ALA A 32 14.23 -8.14 13.59
C ALA A 32 15.51 -8.81 13.03
N ASP A 33 16.17 -8.17 12.08
CA ASP A 33 17.39 -8.64 11.40
C ASP A 33 17.25 -10.03 10.74
N LYS A 34 16.00 -10.45 10.45
CA LYS A 34 15.70 -11.67 9.68
C LYS A 34 15.50 -11.30 8.21
N ASN A 35 16.17 -12.03 7.32
CA ASN A 35 15.94 -11.86 5.90
C ASN A 35 14.61 -12.50 5.49
N THR A 36 13.74 -11.69 4.89
CA THR A 36 12.62 -12.22 4.10
C THR A 36 13.10 -12.57 2.69
N PRO A 37 12.65 -13.68 2.10
CA PRO A 37 12.87 -13.96 0.68
C PRO A 37 12.49 -12.75 -0.16
N PHE A 38 13.36 -12.40 -1.10
CA PHE A 38 13.20 -11.23 -1.96
C PHE A 38 11.87 -11.25 -2.72
N ASP A 39 11.43 -12.44 -3.13
CA ASP A 39 10.18 -12.65 -3.85
C ASP A 39 8.96 -12.20 -3.05
N ILE A 40 9.01 -12.24 -1.71
CA ILE A 40 7.91 -11.75 -0.86
C ILE A 40 7.79 -10.21 -0.97
N GLY A 41 8.92 -9.50 -1.02
CA GLY A 41 8.93 -8.05 -1.20
C GLY A 41 8.35 -7.63 -2.55
N LEU A 42 8.70 -8.37 -3.62
CA LEU A 42 8.12 -8.17 -4.95
C LEU A 42 6.63 -8.52 -4.99
N LEU A 43 6.23 -9.64 -4.36
CA LEU A 43 4.84 -10.07 -4.31
C LEU A 43 3.95 -9.03 -3.62
N HIS A 44 4.38 -8.56 -2.44
CA HIS A 44 3.69 -7.50 -1.71
C HIS A 44 3.64 -6.19 -2.50
N GLY A 45 4.79 -5.74 -3.03
CA GLY A 45 4.85 -4.50 -3.80
C GLY A 45 3.97 -4.54 -5.05
N GLY A 46 4.00 -5.65 -5.80
CA GLY A 46 3.16 -5.89 -6.96
C GLY A 46 1.67 -5.94 -6.59
N ALA A 47 1.30 -6.61 -5.50
CA ALA A 47 -0.07 -6.65 -5.00
C ALA A 47 -0.57 -5.24 -4.64
N GLY A 48 0.24 -4.42 -3.97
CA GLY A 48 -0.12 -3.04 -3.64
C GLY A 48 -0.32 -2.14 -4.87
N VAL A 49 0.56 -2.26 -5.87
CA VAL A 49 0.39 -1.56 -7.14
C VAL A 49 -0.90 -2.01 -7.82
N SER A 50 -1.16 -3.32 -7.88
CA SER A 50 -2.37 -3.86 -8.52
C SER A 50 -3.65 -3.38 -7.84
N ALA A 51 -3.70 -3.36 -6.50
CA ALA A 51 -4.84 -2.84 -5.75
C ALA A 51 -5.07 -1.35 -6.03
N THR A 52 -3.99 -0.56 -6.09
CA THR A 52 -4.06 0.88 -6.39
C THR A 52 -4.57 1.12 -7.81
N VAL A 53 -4.14 0.32 -8.78
CA VAL A 53 -4.63 0.38 -10.16
C VAL A 53 -6.10 0.02 -10.24
N LEU A 54 -6.54 -1.05 -9.56
CA LEU A 54 -7.96 -1.42 -9.53
C LEU A 54 -8.83 -0.32 -8.92
N LEU A 55 -8.34 0.33 -7.86
CA LEU A 55 -9.03 1.46 -7.24
C LEU A 55 -9.10 2.68 -8.19
N LEU A 56 -8.03 2.97 -8.92
CA LEU A 56 -8.01 4.02 -9.94
C LEU A 56 -9.02 3.71 -11.05
N VAL A 57 -9.04 2.47 -11.57
CA VAL A 57 -10.01 2.04 -12.58
C VAL A 57 -11.44 2.21 -12.05
N ALA A 58 -11.71 1.81 -10.81
CA ALA A 58 -13.03 1.98 -10.20
C ALA A 58 -13.48 3.44 -10.15
N ILE A 59 -12.58 4.38 -9.87
CA ILE A 59 -12.88 5.81 -9.92
C ILE A 59 -13.20 6.24 -11.36
N LEU A 60 -12.38 5.84 -12.33
CA LEU A 60 -12.54 6.22 -13.73
C LEU A 60 -13.83 5.66 -14.35
N THR A 61 -14.33 4.53 -13.87
CA THR A 61 -15.61 3.95 -14.31
C THR A 61 -16.81 4.40 -13.47
N GLY A 62 -16.65 5.37 -12.57
CA GLY A 62 -17.75 5.91 -11.74
C GLY A 62 -18.16 5.04 -10.54
N ASN A 63 -17.44 3.97 -10.25
CA ASN A 63 -17.74 2.99 -9.18
C ASN A 63 -17.07 3.31 -7.83
N GLY A 64 -16.35 4.43 -7.72
CA GLY A 64 -15.52 4.79 -6.57
C GLY A 64 -15.45 6.30 -6.30
N ALA A 65 -16.54 7.04 -6.58
CA ALA A 65 -16.59 8.50 -6.49
C ALA A 65 -16.71 9.05 -5.04
N GLU A 66 -16.46 8.22 -4.03
CA GLU A 66 -16.43 8.64 -2.62
C GLU A 66 -15.40 9.77 -2.44
N PRO A 67 -15.73 10.85 -1.71
CA PRO A 67 -14.82 11.99 -1.50
C PRO A 67 -13.44 11.58 -0.97
N ASN A 68 -13.40 10.49 -0.21
CA ASN A 68 -12.23 9.96 0.47
C ASN A 68 -11.24 9.23 -0.46
N THR A 69 -11.70 8.75 -1.62
CA THR A 69 -10.87 7.90 -2.48
C THR A 69 -9.76 8.67 -3.20
N ARG A 70 -10.00 9.94 -3.55
CA ARG A 70 -9.00 10.81 -4.21
C ARG A 70 -7.77 11.10 -3.33
N PRO A 71 -7.89 11.59 -2.09
CA PRO A 71 -6.73 11.78 -1.23
C PRO A 71 -6.04 10.46 -0.90
N ALA A 72 -6.80 9.37 -0.72
CA ALA A 72 -6.23 8.04 -0.51
C ALA A 72 -5.36 7.58 -1.70
N LEU A 73 -5.77 7.81 -2.96
CA LEU A 73 -4.94 7.51 -4.12
C LEU A 73 -3.60 8.27 -4.12
N GLY A 74 -3.60 9.55 -3.69
CA GLY A 74 -2.36 10.30 -3.54
C GLY A 74 -1.41 9.66 -2.52
N LEU A 75 -1.94 9.24 -1.37
CA LEU A 75 -1.16 8.54 -0.35
C LEU A 75 -0.69 7.16 -0.83
N LEU A 76 -1.50 6.42 -1.60
CA LEU A 76 -1.09 5.16 -2.22
C LEU A 76 0.04 5.37 -3.23
N ALA A 77 -0.03 6.42 -4.06
CA ALA A 77 1.05 6.75 -4.99
C ALA A 77 2.37 7.06 -4.25
N LEU A 78 2.31 7.83 -3.16
CA LEU A 78 3.47 8.07 -2.30
C LEU A 78 3.98 6.78 -1.65
N THR A 79 3.07 5.92 -1.18
CA THR A 79 3.40 4.60 -0.61
C THR A 79 4.16 3.75 -1.64
N ILE A 80 3.68 3.67 -2.88
CA ILE A 80 4.34 2.95 -3.97
C ILE A 80 5.73 3.54 -4.23
N GLY A 81 5.87 4.86 -4.29
CA GLY A 81 7.16 5.53 -4.43
C GLY A 81 8.15 5.17 -3.31
N GLY A 82 7.67 5.11 -2.07
CA GLY A 82 8.44 4.62 -0.92
C GLY A 82 8.87 3.16 -1.06
N GLY A 83 7.97 2.29 -1.54
CA GLY A 83 8.26 0.87 -1.79
C GLY A 83 9.30 0.66 -2.88
N VAL A 84 9.20 1.40 -3.99
CA VAL A 84 10.20 1.40 -5.08
C VAL A 84 11.55 1.91 -4.58
N THR A 85 11.56 2.94 -3.73
CA THR A 85 12.78 3.46 -3.11
C THR A 85 13.44 2.41 -2.22
N LEU A 86 12.68 1.71 -1.37
CA LEU A 86 13.19 0.59 -0.56
C LEU A 86 13.78 -0.50 -1.44
N TYR A 87 13.05 -0.92 -2.48
CA TYR A 87 13.52 -1.91 -3.43
C TYR A 87 14.86 -1.52 -4.05
N TYR A 88 14.98 -0.27 -4.52
CA TYR A 88 16.22 0.24 -5.10
C TYR A 88 17.38 0.23 -4.08
N LEU A 89 17.16 0.74 -2.87
CA LEU A 89 18.20 0.82 -1.83
C LEU A 89 18.69 -0.56 -1.39
N ILE A 90 17.77 -1.51 -1.22
CA ILE A 90 18.11 -2.90 -0.89
C ILE A 90 18.93 -3.52 -2.02
N ARG A 91 18.52 -3.33 -3.29
CA ARG A 91 19.22 -3.92 -4.46
C ARG A 91 20.59 -3.31 -4.72
N ARG A 92 20.73 -1.99 -4.59
CA ARG A 92 21.98 -1.29 -4.90
C ARG A 92 22.97 -1.31 -3.76
N LYS A 93 22.51 -1.21 -2.51
CA LYS A 93 23.38 -0.97 -1.35
C LYS A 93 23.35 -2.11 -0.34
N GLY A 94 22.42 -3.06 -0.46
CA GLY A 94 22.20 -4.07 0.57
C GLY A 94 21.69 -3.49 1.89
N LEU A 95 21.28 -2.21 1.89
CA LEU A 95 20.88 -1.47 3.09
C LEU A 95 19.35 -1.43 3.19
N LEU A 96 18.86 -1.65 4.41
CA LEU A 96 17.47 -1.40 4.75
C LEU A 96 17.37 -0.21 5.70
N PRO A 97 17.17 1.01 5.19
CA PRO A 97 17.04 2.18 6.03
C PRO A 97 15.71 2.15 6.80
N ARG A 98 15.80 1.99 8.12
CA ARG A 98 14.64 1.89 9.02
C ARG A 98 13.66 3.07 8.85
N SER A 99 14.19 4.28 8.67
CA SER A 99 13.38 5.49 8.44
C SER A 99 12.47 5.37 7.21
N VAL A 100 12.97 4.81 6.11
CA VAL A 100 12.18 4.63 4.88
C VAL A 100 11.15 3.51 5.05
N VAL A 101 11.47 2.44 5.79
CA VAL A 101 10.50 1.39 6.14
C VAL A 101 9.33 1.97 6.93
N PHE A 102 9.61 2.77 7.97
CA PHE A 102 8.56 3.42 8.77
C PHE A 102 7.76 4.43 7.95
N MET A 103 8.40 5.22 7.09
CA MET A 103 7.70 6.15 6.20
C MET A 103 6.77 5.42 5.23
N HIS A 104 7.26 4.36 4.57
CA HIS A 104 6.45 3.56 3.65
C HIS A 104 5.26 2.90 4.36
N GLY A 105 5.48 2.27 5.52
CA GLY A 105 4.40 1.68 6.32
C GLY A 105 3.40 2.72 6.85
N GLY A 106 3.89 3.87 7.31
CA GLY A 106 3.06 4.98 7.77
C GLY A 106 2.17 5.55 6.66
N LEU A 107 2.72 5.74 5.46
CA LEU A 107 1.95 6.17 4.28
C LEU A 107 0.89 5.13 3.89
N ALA A 108 1.22 3.83 3.94
CA ALA A 108 0.27 2.76 3.66
C ALA A 108 -0.91 2.76 4.64
N LEU A 109 -0.63 2.89 5.94
CA LEU A 109 -1.66 2.97 6.98
C LEU A 109 -2.50 4.24 6.85
N ALA A 110 -1.87 5.39 6.57
CA ALA A 110 -2.58 6.64 6.32
C ALA A 110 -3.51 6.51 5.11
N ALA A 111 -3.03 5.90 4.01
CA ALA A 111 -3.84 5.67 2.82
C ALA A 111 -5.09 4.81 3.12
N VAL A 112 -4.91 3.69 3.82
CA VAL A 112 -6.02 2.81 4.21
C VAL A 112 -6.97 3.52 5.16
N TYR A 113 -6.45 4.25 6.15
CA TYR A 113 -7.27 5.02 7.07
C TYR A 113 -8.10 6.07 6.32
N THR A 114 -7.47 6.89 5.49
CA THR A 114 -8.16 7.90 4.67
C THR A 114 -9.21 7.27 3.78
N LEU A 115 -8.95 6.08 3.23
CA LEU A 115 -9.92 5.40 2.38
C LEU A 115 -11.15 4.89 3.16
N LEU A 116 -10.96 4.43 4.40
CA LEU A 116 -12.04 3.84 5.21
C LEU A 116 -12.83 4.86 6.04
N PHE A 117 -12.19 5.96 6.42
CA PHE A 117 -12.71 6.92 7.40
C PHE A 117 -12.67 8.37 6.91
N GLY A 118 -12.01 8.66 5.79
CA GLY A 118 -11.78 10.00 5.29
C GLY A 118 -10.53 10.68 5.86
N PRO A 119 -10.14 11.84 5.30
CA PRO A 119 -9.08 12.66 5.86
C PRO A 119 -9.49 13.17 7.25
N PRO A 120 -8.58 13.21 8.23
CA PRO A 120 -8.90 13.67 9.59
C PRO A 120 -9.00 15.20 9.73
N PHE A 121 -9.11 15.95 8.62
CA PHE A 121 -9.10 17.41 8.57
C PHE A 121 -10.03 17.94 7.48
#